data_AF-B2ZNP6-F1
#
_entry.id   AF-B2ZNP6-F1
#
_cell.length_a   1.000
_cell.length_b   1.000
_cell.length_c   1.000
_cell.angle_alpha   90.00
_cell.angle_beta   90.00
_cell.angle_gamma   90.00
#
_symmetry.space_group_name_H-M   'P 1'
#
loop_
_entity.id
_entity.type
_entity.pdbx_description
1 polymer ?
#
loop_
_entity_poly.entity_id
_entity_poly.type
_entity_poly.pdbx_seq_one_letter_code
_entity_poly.pdbx_strand_id
1 'polypeptide(L)'
;SAEMIKDVGAEWVILGHSERRTIFGEKDELIAEKVAHALEAGLKVIACIGETLEEREAGQTEDVVFRQTKALLPAIDTNWENVVLAYEPVWAIGT
;
A
#
# COMPACT_ATOMS: atom_id res chain seq x y z
N SER A 1 -4.48 11.40 12.25
CA SER A 1 -3.02 11.21 12.34
C SER A 1 -2.74 9.78 12.76
N ALA A 2 -1.51 9.28 12.60
CA ALA A 2 -1.15 7.92 13.01
C ALA A 2 -1.24 7.74 14.54
N GLU A 3 -0.86 8.78 15.30
CA GLU A 3 -0.86 8.81 16.75
C GLU A 3 -2.28 8.74 17.30
N MET A 4 -3.25 9.42 16.69
CA MET A 4 -4.66 9.33 17.07
C MET A 4 -5.23 7.94 16.84
N ILE A 5 -4.83 7.26 15.76
CA ILE A 5 -5.26 5.88 15.48
C ILE A 5 -4.74 4.94 16.57
N LYS A 6 -3.48 5.11 16.97
CA LYS A 6 -2.87 4.34 18.06
C LYS A 6 -3.50 4.65 19.43
N ASP A 7 -3.81 5.92 19.70
CA ASP A 7 -4.42 6.37 20.95
C ASP A 7 -5.80 5.73 21.20
N VAL A 8 -6.58 5.50 20.13
CA VAL A 8 -7.87 4.78 20.22
C VAL A 8 -7.72 3.24 20.26
N GLY A 9 -6.49 2.74 20.34
CA GLY A 9 -6.18 1.32 20.49
C GLY A 9 -6.16 0.50 19.20
N ALA A 10 -6.23 1.13 18.02
CA ALA A 10 -6.08 0.42 16.75
C ALA A 10 -4.60 0.11 16.48
N GLU A 11 -4.32 -1.11 16.02
CA GLU A 11 -2.95 -1.58 15.77
C GLU A 11 -2.56 -1.55 14.29
N TRP A 12 -3.52 -1.63 13.37
CA TRP A 12 -3.28 -1.81 11.94
C TRP A 12 -3.90 -0.69 11.11
N VAL A 13 -3.22 -0.33 10.03
CA VAL A 13 -3.73 0.58 9.00
C VAL A 13 -3.59 -0.03 7.60
N ILE A 14 -4.58 0.21 6.75
CA ILE A 14 -4.54 -0.16 5.34
C ILE A 14 -4.06 1.05 4.54
N LEU A 15 -3.01 0.87 3.74
CA LEU A 15 -2.41 1.93 2.93
C LEU A 15 -2.22 1.47 1.50
N GLY A 16 -2.51 2.36 0.56
CA GLY A 16 -2.39 2.07 -0.87
C GLY A 16 -3.48 1.18 -1.47
N HIS A 17 -4.63 1.04 -0.78
CA HIS A 17 -5.80 0.33 -1.32
C HIS A 17 -6.15 0.84 -2.72
N SER A 18 -6.52 -0.07 -3.63
CA SER A 18 -6.85 0.22 -5.03
C SER A 18 -7.82 1.38 -5.20
N GLU A 19 -8.91 1.43 -4.43
CA GLU A 19 -9.85 2.57 -4.47
C GLU A 19 -9.17 3.92 -4.19
N ARG A 20 -8.17 3.96 -3.28
CA ARG A 20 -7.45 5.20 -2.98
C ARG A 20 -6.50 5.62 -4.08
N ARG A 21 -5.87 4.65 -4.75
CA ARG A 21 -5.04 4.90 -5.93
C ARG A 21 -5.89 5.42 -7.10
N THR A 22 -7.03 4.77 -7.37
CA THR A 22 -7.86 5.07 -8.55
C THR A 22 -8.74 6.30 -8.37
N ILE A 23 -9.41 6.46 -7.21
CA ILE A 23 -10.37 7.55 -6.99
C ILE A 23 -9.68 8.82 -6.48
N PHE A 24 -8.73 8.67 -5.55
CA PHE A 24 -8.05 9.80 -4.91
C PHE A 24 -6.66 10.10 -5.49
N GLY A 25 -6.18 9.27 -6.43
CA GLY A 25 -4.91 9.51 -7.12
C GLY A 25 -3.67 9.34 -6.22
N GLU A 26 -3.74 8.52 -5.18
CA GLU A 26 -2.59 8.29 -4.30
C GLU A 26 -1.46 7.59 -5.06
N LYS A 27 -0.31 8.27 -5.15
CA LYS A 27 0.89 7.79 -5.84
C LYS A 27 1.77 6.96 -4.92
N ASP A 28 2.68 6.20 -5.52
CA ASP A 28 3.60 5.30 -4.82
C ASP A 28 4.43 6.03 -3.77
N GLU A 29 4.92 7.25 -4.09
CA GLU A 29 5.72 8.06 -3.18
C GLU A 29 4.91 8.48 -1.94
N LEU A 30 3.68 8.94 -2.13
CA LEU A 30 2.79 9.33 -1.03
C LEU A 30 2.45 8.12 -0.14
N ILE A 31 2.25 6.95 -0.74
CA ILE A 31 1.93 5.74 0.01
C ILE A 31 3.16 5.29 0.81
N ALA A 32 4.36 5.36 0.22
CA ALA A 32 5.61 5.07 0.93
C ALA A 32 5.83 6.02 2.11
N GLU A 33 5.58 7.33 1.95
CA GLU A 33 5.64 8.31 3.05
C GLU A 33 4.67 7.95 4.20
N LYS A 34 3.44 7.56 3.86
CA LYS A 34 2.46 7.13 4.87
C LYS A 34 2.85 5.83 5.56
N VAL A 35 3.44 4.88 4.84
CA VAL A 35 3.92 3.59 5.38
C VAL A 35 5.03 3.86 6.39
N ALA A 36 6.03 4.67 6.02
CA ALA A 36 7.12 5.05 6.91
C ALA A 36 6.58 5.72 8.18
N HIS A 37 5.69 6.71 8.03
CA HIS A 37 5.13 7.42 9.18
C HIS A 37 4.26 6.53 10.08
N ALA A 38 3.48 5.61 9.50
CA ALA A 38 2.68 4.67 10.29
C ALA A 38 3.57 3.71 11.10
N LEU A 39 4.63 3.17 10.50
CA LEU A 39 5.59 2.31 11.18
C LEU A 39 6.35 3.08 12.28
N GLU A 40 6.78 4.31 12.02
CA GLU A 40 7.45 5.18 13.00
C GLU A 40 6.54 5.50 14.21
N ALA A 41 5.24 5.71 13.97
CA ALA A 41 4.24 5.87 15.03
C ALA A 41 3.97 4.56 15.80
N GLY A 42 4.51 3.43 15.34
CA GLY A 42 4.36 2.10 15.93
C GLY A 42 3.00 1.46 15.64
N LEU A 43 2.41 1.77 14.49
CA LEU A 43 1.32 0.99 13.89
C LEU A 43 1.91 -0.11 12.99
N LYS A 44 1.10 -1.12 12.71
CA LYS A 44 1.36 -2.15 11.71
C LYS A 44 0.65 -1.78 10.40
N VAL A 45 1.19 -2.21 9.27
CA VAL A 45 0.72 -1.76 7.95
C VAL A 45 0.26 -2.95 7.10
N ILE A 46 -0.92 -2.83 6.51
CA ILE A 46 -1.37 -3.63 5.37
C ILE A 46 -1.14 -2.76 4.13
N ALA A 47 -0.08 -3.04 3.38
CA ALA A 47 0.29 -2.30 2.18
C ALA A 47 -0.30 -2.97 0.94
N CYS A 48 -1.20 -2.29 0.25
CA CYS A 48 -1.86 -2.83 -0.93
C CYS A 48 -1.11 -2.49 -2.22
N ILE A 49 -1.01 -3.49 -3.09
CA ILE A 49 -0.43 -3.43 -4.43
C ILE A 49 -1.32 -4.19 -5.41
N GLY A 50 -1.27 -3.83 -6.68
CA GLY A 50 -2.10 -4.45 -7.71
C GLY A 50 -2.11 -3.63 -9.00
N GLU A 51 -2.32 -4.34 -10.11
CA GLU A 51 -2.47 -3.78 -11.44
C GLU A 51 -3.95 -3.62 -11.84
N THR A 52 -4.26 -2.60 -12.65
CA THR A 52 -5.59 -2.42 -13.25
C THR A 52 -5.88 -3.42 -14.36
N LEU A 53 -7.13 -3.45 -14.86
CA LEU A 53 -7.50 -4.27 -16.00
C LEU A 53 -6.70 -3.88 -17.25
N GLU A 54 -6.56 -2.58 -17.51
CA GLU A 54 -5.82 -2.07 -18.67
C GLU A 54 -4.33 -2.44 -18.59
N GLU A 55 -3.71 -2.32 -17.42
CA GLU A 55 -2.32 -2.71 -17.18
C GLU A 55 -2.13 -4.22 -17.37
N ARG A 56 -3.08 -5.04 -16.90
CA ARG A 56 -3.05 -6.50 -17.09
C ARG A 56 -3.19 -6.90 -18.56
N GLU A 57 -4.16 -6.32 -19.27
CA GLU A 57 -4.37 -6.58 -20.71
C GLU A 57 -3.18 -6.10 -21.56
N ALA A 58 -2.46 -5.08 -21.10
CA ALA A 58 -1.20 -4.63 -21.69
C ALA A 58 0.02 -5.50 -21.32
N GLY A 59 -0.16 -6.54 -20.50
CA GLY A 59 0.92 -7.43 -20.05
C GLY A 59 1.87 -6.80 -19.02
N GLN A 60 1.43 -5.77 -18.30
CA GLN A 60 2.25 -4.96 -17.38
C GLN A 60 2.10 -5.35 -15.90
N THR A 61 1.44 -6.48 -15.59
CA THR A 61 1.20 -6.93 -14.21
C THR A 61 2.48 -6.91 -13.36
N GLU A 62 3.56 -7.55 -13.84
CA GLU A 62 4.81 -7.64 -13.08
C GLU A 62 5.47 -6.26 -12.92
N ASP A 63 5.47 -5.44 -13.97
CA ASP A 63 6.07 -4.10 -13.94
C ASP A 63 5.38 -3.19 -12.91
N VAL A 64 4.05 -3.26 -12.84
CA VAL A 64 3.25 -2.46 -11.91
C VAL A 64 3.48 -2.92 -10.47
N VAL A 65 3.34 -4.23 -10.22
CA VAL A 65 3.54 -4.82 -8.89
C VAL A 65 4.97 -4.59 -8.41
N PHE A 66 5.98 -4.71 -9.30
CA PHE A 66 7.38 -4.43 -8.98
C PHE A 66 7.60 -2.95 -8.64
N ARG A 67 7.09 -2.01 -9.46
CA ARG A 67 7.19 -0.56 -9.20
C ARG A 67 6.61 -0.21 -7.83
N GLN A 68 5.38 -0.66 -7.56
CA GLN A 68 4.68 -0.36 -6.31
C GLN A 68 5.43 -0.95 -5.11
N THR A 69 5.87 -2.21 -5.19
CA THR A 69 6.61 -2.87 -4.11
C THR A 69 7.97 -2.22 -3.88
N LYS A 70 8.68 -1.86 -4.95
CA LYS A 70 9.99 -1.21 -4.87
C LYS A 70 9.92 0.14 -4.16
N ALA A 71 8.86 0.92 -4.38
CA ALA A 71 8.65 2.19 -3.68
C ALA A 71 8.48 2.01 -2.16
N LEU A 72 7.95 0.87 -1.71
CA LEU A 72 7.74 0.58 -0.30
C LEU A 72 9.00 0.12 0.43
N LEU A 73 9.99 -0.46 -0.27
CA LEU A 73 11.18 -1.04 0.36
C LEU A 73 11.92 -0.07 1.31
N PRO A 74 12.21 1.19 0.94
CA PRO A 74 12.90 2.11 1.83
C PRO A 74 12.04 2.55 3.02
N ALA A 75 10.71 2.56 2.87
CA ALA A 75 9.79 2.95 3.93
C ALA A 75 9.62 1.85 4.98
N ILE A 76 9.69 0.58 4.56
CA ILE A 76 9.61 -0.58 5.45
C ILE A 76 10.96 -0.86 6.12
N ASP A 77 12.05 -0.73 5.35
CA ASP A 77 13.42 -1.03 5.75
C ASP A 77 13.54 -2.42 6.40
N THR A 78 13.72 -2.49 7.72
CA THR A 78 13.83 -3.75 8.45
C THR A 78 12.54 -4.19 9.14
N ASN A 79 11.46 -3.38 9.14
CA ASN A 79 10.25 -3.56 9.95
C ASN A 79 9.24 -4.58 9.36
N TRP A 80 9.71 -5.59 8.65
CA TRP A 80 8.85 -6.52 7.91
C TRP A 80 7.91 -7.33 8.81
N GLU A 81 8.25 -7.53 10.07
CA GLU A 81 7.39 -8.18 11.07
C GLU A 81 6.10 -7.39 11.37
N ASN A 82 6.08 -6.10 11.04
CA ASN A 82 4.93 -5.20 11.23
C ASN A 82 4.19 -4.90 9.92
N VAL A 83 4.51 -5.61 8.83
CA VAL A 83 3.95 -5.35 7.50
C VAL A 83 3.32 -6.61 6.90
N VAL A 84 2.12 -6.44 6.36
CA VAL A 84 1.49 -7.39 5.44
C VAL A 84 1.43 -6.75 4.06
N LEU A 85 1.86 -7.48 3.03
CA LEU A 85 1.67 -7.10 1.64
C LEU A 85 0.37 -7.72 1.11
N ALA A 86 -0.58 -6.89 0.71
CA ALA A 86 -1.85 -7.33 0.15
C ALA A 86 -1.83 -7.13 -1.36
N TYR A 87 -1.79 -8.24 -2.12
CA TYR A 87 -2.02 -8.18 -3.56
C TYR A 87 -3.53 -8.12 -3.84
N GLU A 88 -3.95 -7.06 -4.51
CA GLU A 88 -5.31 -6.82 -4.97
C GLU A 88 -5.37 -7.00 -6.48
N PRO A 89 -6.01 -8.05 -7.01
CA PRO A 89 -6.27 -8.15 -8.44
C PRO A 89 -7.34 -7.12 -8.84
N VAL A 90 -6.96 -5.85 -9.00
CA VAL A 90 -7.90 -4.72 -9.24
C VAL A 90 -8.76 -4.99 -10.47
N TRP A 91 -8.16 -5.62 -11.48
CA TRP A 91 -8.81 -6.12 -12.69
C TRP A 91 -9.98 -7.11 -12.44
N ALA A 92 -10.17 -7.63 -11.22
CA ALA A 92 -11.26 -8.53 -10.85
C ALA A 92 -12.17 -7.98 -9.73
N ILE A 93 -11.95 -6.74 -9.28
CA ILE A 93 -12.71 -6.09 -8.21
C ILE A 93 -13.70 -5.12 -8.84
N GLY A 94 -14.99 -5.48 -8.84
CA GLY A 94 -16.07 -4.58 -9.27
C GLY A 94 -16.10 -4.26 -10.77
N THR A 95 -15.47 -5.10 -11.60
CA THR A 95 -15.62 -5.10 -13.08
C THR A 95 -17.05 -5.39 -13.50
#